data_AF-A0A2V7RUS8-F1
#
_entry.id   AF-A0A2V7RUS8-F1
#
_cell.length_a   1.000
_cell.length_b   1.000
_cell.length_c   1.000
_cell.angle_alpha   90.00
_cell.angle_beta   90.00
_cell.angle_gamma   90.00
#
_symmetry.space_group_name_H-M   'P 1'
#
loop_
_entity.id
_entity.type
_entity.pdbx_description
1 polymer ?
#
loop_
_entity_poly.entity_id
_entity_poly.type
_entity_poly.pdbx_seq_one_letter_code
_entity_poly.pdbx_strand_id
1 'polypeptide(L)'
;MPLTTATGAPFPAREQIIFITFCVIFVTLVLQGPTLAPLARWLGIRSDGRAEDEEAHARLTAAEAGLKALGSAEVTDSQYPEIARYLRQRHRQRARRWAAQEARRLDHRPDEAAHEHFVAAPSHDAGALDDRRSAEYRRMRATMIRAERQALLDLRDGDVIGDDVMRRIQRDLDLELILLESREPVVESDAMSVDGQE
;
A
#
# COMPACT_ATOMS: atom_id res chain seq x y z
N MET A 1 -22.71 -22.79 -45.25
CA MET A 1 -22.93 -24.26 -45.33
C MET A 1 -23.98 -24.55 -46.38
N PRO A 2 -23.81 -25.58 -47.24
CA PRO A 2 -24.76 -25.88 -48.31
C PRO A 2 -26.09 -26.39 -47.73
N LEU A 3 -27.22 -25.94 -48.28
CA LEU A 3 -28.57 -26.29 -47.82
C LEU A 3 -29.06 -27.61 -48.43
N THR A 4 -28.40 -28.09 -49.48
CA THR A 4 -28.80 -29.25 -50.29
C THR A 4 -27.59 -30.09 -50.69
N THR A 5 -27.83 -31.38 -50.92
CA THR A 5 -26.87 -32.31 -51.54
C THR A 5 -26.81 -32.09 -53.06
N ALA A 6 -25.82 -32.67 -53.74
CA ALA A 6 -25.69 -32.59 -55.22
C ALA A 6 -26.91 -33.12 -55.99
N THR A 7 -27.81 -33.86 -55.32
CA THR A 7 -29.07 -34.40 -55.85
C THR A 7 -30.31 -33.58 -55.44
N GLY A 8 -30.15 -32.45 -54.75
CA GLY A 8 -31.25 -31.57 -54.32
C GLY A 8 -31.94 -31.99 -53.01
N ALA A 9 -31.59 -33.14 -52.43
CA ALA A 9 -32.15 -33.59 -51.15
C ALA A 9 -31.58 -32.79 -49.96
N PRO A 10 -32.36 -32.58 -48.87
CA PRO A 10 -31.87 -31.96 -47.64
C PRO A 10 -30.66 -32.71 -47.09
N PHE A 11 -29.65 -31.97 -46.62
CA PHE A 11 -28.42 -32.58 -46.13
C PHE A 11 -28.70 -33.54 -44.96
N PRO A 12 -28.37 -34.84 -45.10
CA PRO A 12 -28.70 -35.84 -44.10
C PRO A 12 -27.94 -35.57 -42.79
N ALA A 13 -28.63 -35.82 -41.69
CA ALA A 13 -28.12 -35.68 -40.32
C ALA A 13 -27.61 -34.28 -39.90
N ARG A 14 -28.08 -33.21 -40.55
CA ARG A 14 -27.70 -31.81 -40.22
C ARG A 14 -27.98 -31.44 -38.76
N GLU A 15 -29.13 -31.85 -38.24
CA GLU A 15 -29.51 -31.55 -36.86
C GLU A 15 -28.58 -32.25 -35.86
N GLN A 16 -28.17 -33.49 -36.14
CA GLN A 16 -27.17 -34.19 -35.33
C GLN A 16 -25.80 -33.50 -35.38
N ILE A 17 -25.36 -33.03 -36.55
CA ILE A 17 -24.07 -32.33 -36.68
C ILE A 17 -24.05 -31.02 -35.92
N ILE A 18 -25.13 -30.22 -36.00
CA ILE A 18 -25.25 -28.97 -35.26
C ILE A 18 -25.27 -29.23 -33.76
N PHE A 19 -26.02 -30.26 -33.32
CA PHE A 19 -26.07 -30.65 -31.92
C PHE A 19 -24.69 -31.08 -31.39
N ILE A 20 -23.99 -31.95 -32.12
CA ILE A 20 -22.64 -32.41 -31.75
C ILE A 20 -21.66 -31.23 -31.73
N THR A 21 -21.69 -30.36 -32.74
CA THR A 21 -20.81 -29.18 -32.81
C THR A 21 -21.07 -28.21 -31.64
N PHE A 22 -22.34 -27.98 -31.31
CA PHE A 22 -22.72 -27.17 -30.15
C PHE A 22 -22.23 -27.79 -28.84
N CYS A 23 -22.43 -29.09 -28.63
CA CYS A 23 -21.92 -29.80 -27.46
C CYS A 23 -20.39 -29.72 -27.35
N VAL A 24 -19.66 -29.88 -28.47
CA VAL A 24 -18.20 -29.75 -28.50
C VAL A 24 -17.77 -28.35 -28.10
N ILE A 25 -18.35 -27.30 -28.69
CA ILE A 25 -18.05 -25.90 -28.34
C ILE A 25 -18.36 -25.65 -26.86
N PHE A 26 -19.53 -26.07 -26.38
CA PHE A 26 -19.96 -25.89 -25.00
C PHE A 26 -19.00 -26.57 -24.03
N VAL A 27 -18.63 -27.84 -24.28
CA VAL A 27 -17.65 -28.57 -23.47
C VAL A 27 -16.29 -27.88 -23.53
N THR A 28 -15.83 -27.42 -24.69
CA THR A 28 -14.54 -26.71 -24.77
C THR A 28 -14.54 -25.42 -23.96
N LEU A 29 -15.63 -24.64 -23.99
CA LEU A 29 -15.73 -23.39 -23.23
C LEU A 29 -15.87 -23.67 -21.72
N VAL A 30 -16.66 -24.68 -21.35
CA VAL A 30 -16.89 -25.07 -19.95
C VAL A 30 -15.70 -25.81 -19.34
N LEU A 31 -14.85 -26.46 -20.14
CA LEU A 31 -13.64 -27.13 -19.67
C LEU A 31 -12.43 -26.18 -19.67
N GLN A 32 -12.32 -25.26 -20.64
CA GLN A 32 -11.26 -24.24 -20.68
C GLN A 32 -11.45 -23.14 -19.62
N GLY A 33 -12.69 -22.71 -19.35
CA GLY A 33 -13.00 -21.70 -18.32
C GLY A 33 -12.42 -22.03 -16.93
N PRO A 34 -12.66 -23.22 -16.37
CA PRO A 34 -12.12 -23.63 -15.08
C PRO A 34 -10.67 -24.12 -15.14
N THR A 35 -9.98 -24.09 -16.29
CA THR A 35 -8.54 -24.42 -16.37
C THR A 35 -7.66 -23.21 -16.03
N LEU A 36 -8.14 -21.98 -16.28
CA LEU A 36 -7.43 -20.75 -15.94
C LEU A 36 -7.44 -20.45 -14.43
N ALA A 37 -8.54 -20.76 -13.72
CA ALA A 37 -8.66 -20.52 -12.28
C ALA A 37 -7.64 -21.30 -11.40
N PRO A 38 -7.43 -22.61 -11.57
CA PRO A 38 -6.42 -23.36 -10.82
C PRO A 38 -4.99 -23.02 -11.28
N LEU A 39 -4.78 -22.67 -12.55
CA LEU A 39 -3.47 -22.25 -13.05
C LEU A 39 -3.05 -20.88 -12.50
N ALA A 40 -3.99 -19.93 -12.36
CA ALA A 40 -3.76 -18.65 -11.68
C ALA A 40 -3.53 -18.83 -10.17
N ARG A 41 -4.21 -19.79 -9.53
CA ARG A 41 -3.95 -20.17 -8.13
C ARG A 41 -2.60 -20.85 -7.95
N TRP A 42 -2.12 -21.59 -8.96
CA TRP A 42 -0.79 -22.21 -8.96
C TRP A 42 0.33 -21.20 -9.22
N LEU A 43 0.05 -20.12 -9.96
CA LEU A 43 0.97 -19.00 -10.23
C LEU A 43 1.18 -18.04 -9.04
N GLY A 44 0.63 -18.34 -7.85
CA GLY A 44 0.95 -17.59 -6.63
C GLY A 44 0.01 -16.43 -6.29
N ILE A 45 -1.22 -16.38 -6.81
CA ILE A 45 -2.27 -15.56 -6.21
C ILE A 45 -3.00 -16.40 -5.17
N ARG A 46 -2.37 -16.57 -4.01
CA ARG A 46 -3.00 -17.01 -2.76
C ARG A 46 -2.92 -15.86 -1.78
N SER A 47 -3.97 -15.03 -1.76
CA SER A 47 -4.25 -14.10 -0.66
C SER A 47 -4.81 -14.87 0.55
N ASP A 48 -4.10 -15.89 1.01
CA ASP A 48 -4.55 -16.73 2.12
C ASP A 48 -4.08 -16.15 3.46
N GLY A 49 -4.46 -14.91 3.82
CA GLY A 49 -4.11 -14.25 5.11
C GLY A 49 -2.62 -13.98 5.36
N ARG A 50 -1.74 -14.76 4.73
CA ARG A 50 -0.28 -14.70 4.81
C ARG A 50 0.26 -13.36 4.31
N ALA A 51 -0.41 -12.75 3.33
CA ALA A 51 -0.07 -11.40 2.84
C ALA A 51 -0.41 -10.30 3.85
N GLU A 52 -1.53 -10.40 4.58
CA GLU A 52 -1.91 -9.45 5.63
C GLU A 52 -0.96 -9.55 6.82
N ASP A 53 -0.63 -10.78 7.17
CA ASP A 53 0.38 -11.15 8.13
C ASP A 53 1.76 -10.59 7.73
N GLU A 54 2.24 -10.89 6.52
CA GLU A 54 3.52 -10.38 6.00
C GLU A 54 3.55 -8.85 6.00
N GLU A 55 2.44 -8.21 5.66
CA GLU A 55 2.27 -6.76 5.70
C GLU A 55 2.38 -6.22 7.14
N ALA A 56 1.76 -6.85 8.13
CA ALA A 56 1.86 -6.43 9.53
C ALA A 56 3.31 -6.51 10.04
N HIS A 57 4.00 -7.61 9.77
CA HIS A 57 5.40 -7.81 10.12
C HIS A 57 6.32 -6.78 9.45
N ALA A 58 6.11 -6.55 8.14
CA ALA A 58 6.86 -5.57 7.37
C ALA A 58 6.67 -4.15 7.90
N ARG A 59 5.43 -3.76 8.19
CA ARG A 59 5.10 -2.42 8.73
C ARG A 59 5.67 -2.21 10.13
N LEU A 60 5.68 -3.24 10.97
CA LEU A 60 6.29 -3.19 12.30
C LEU A 60 7.80 -2.98 12.18
N THR A 61 8.48 -3.83 11.41
CA THR A 61 9.93 -3.79 11.22
C THR A 61 10.39 -2.45 10.62
N ALA A 62 9.67 -1.96 9.61
CA ALA A 62 9.93 -0.65 9.02
C ALA A 62 9.79 0.48 10.07
N ALA A 63 8.71 0.47 10.86
CA ALA A 63 8.48 1.48 11.89
C ALA A 63 9.57 1.45 12.98
N GLU A 64 10.04 0.27 13.37
CA GLU A 64 11.15 0.10 14.31
C GLU A 64 12.47 0.63 13.74
N ALA A 65 12.77 0.36 12.47
CA ALA A 65 13.93 0.91 11.78
C ALA A 65 13.90 2.45 11.74
N GLY A 66 12.74 3.05 11.42
CA GLY A 66 12.54 4.50 11.47
C GLY A 66 12.76 5.09 12.87
N LEU A 67 12.25 4.41 13.92
CA LEU A 67 12.46 4.81 15.32
C LEU A 67 13.93 4.72 15.73
N LYS A 68 14.64 3.66 15.30
CA LYS A 68 16.07 3.49 15.53
C LYS A 68 16.88 4.61 14.87
N ALA A 69 16.51 5.02 13.66
CA ALA A 69 17.15 6.13 12.96
C ALA A 69 17.01 7.47 13.71
N LEU A 70 15.84 7.74 14.34
CA LEU A 70 15.65 8.90 15.22
C LEU A 70 16.44 8.85 16.53
N GLY A 71 16.97 7.68 16.90
CA GLY A 71 17.84 7.49 18.06
C GLY A 71 19.32 7.67 17.74
N SER A 72 19.67 7.98 16.48
CA SER A 72 21.05 8.30 16.09
C SER A 72 21.54 9.56 16.82
N ALA A 73 22.85 9.64 17.06
CA ALA A 73 23.47 10.77 17.76
C ALA A 73 23.18 12.11 17.07
N GLU A 74 23.17 12.13 15.73
CA GLU A 74 22.87 13.29 14.90
C GLU A 74 21.47 13.87 15.13
N VAL A 75 20.47 13.00 15.34
CA VAL A 75 19.10 13.41 15.63
C VAL A 75 18.88 13.71 17.12
N THR A 76 19.63 13.04 17.99
CA THR A 76 19.53 13.20 19.45
C THR A 76 20.10 14.53 19.92
N ASP A 77 21.10 15.05 19.22
CA ASP A 77 21.73 16.36 19.50
C ASP A 77 21.09 17.52 18.71
N SER A 78 19.91 17.29 18.13
CA SER A 78 19.18 18.33 17.39
C SER A 78 18.74 19.48 18.30
N GLN A 79 18.76 20.70 17.76
CA GLN A 79 18.23 21.92 18.41
C GLN A 79 16.74 21.83 18.77
N TYR A 80 16.00 20.87 18.21
CA TYR A 80 14.56 20.72 18.41
C TYR A 80 14.19 19.31 18.91
N PRO A 81 14.58 18.92 20.15
CA PRO A 81 14.31 17.59 20.68
C PRO A 81 12.82 17.27 20.84
N GLU A 82 11.94 18.28 20.85
CA GLU A 82 10.49 18.13 20.81
C GLU A 82 10.00 17.47 19.52
N ILE A 83 10.64 17.76 18.38
CA ILE A 83 10.29 17.17 17.07
C ILE A 83 10.62 15.68 17.08
N ALA A 84 11.80 15.31 17.60
CA ALA A 84 12.20 13.92 17.80
C ALA A 84 11.19 13.16 18.69
N ARG A 85 10.79 13.78 19.80
CA ARG A 85 9.84 13.20 20.75
C ARG A 85 8.47 12.98 20.11
N TYR A 86 7.97 13.99 19.38
CA TYR A 86 6.71 13.92 18.66
C TYR A 86 6.70 12.80 17.62
N LEU A 87 7.72 12.74 16.75
CA LEU A 87 7.84 11.68 15.75
C LEU A 87 7.94 10.30 16.40
N ARG A 88 8.74 10.13 17.47
CA ARG A 88 8.83 8.86 18.21
C ARG A 88 7.49 8.43 18.78
N GLN A 89 6.73 9.35 19.39
CA GLN A 89 5.44 9.03 19.99
C GLN A 89 4.42 8.60 18.93
N ARG A 90 4.32 9.36 17.84
CA ARG A 90 3.43 9.06 16.71
C ARG A 90 3.76 7.70 16.08
N HIS A 91 5.04 7.41 15.86
CA HIS A 91 5.48 6.15 15.26
C HIS A 91 5.33 4.95 16.19
N ARG A 92 5.59 5.09 17.49
CA ARG A 92 5.33 4.02 18.47
C ARG A 92 3.85 3.66 18.54
N GLN A 93 2.95 4.63 18.45
CA GLN A 93 1.52 4.36 18.37
C GLN A 93 1.13 3.61 17.09
N ARG A 94 1.73 3.95 15.94
CA ARG A 94 1.56 3.17 14.70
C ARG A 94 2.11 1.75 14.85
N ALA A 95 3.34 1.58 15.32
CA ALA A 95 3.99 0.28 15.51
C ALA A 95 3.19 -0.63 16.44
N ARG A 96 2.68 -0.10 17.56
CA ARG A 96 1.83 -0.88 18.51
C ARG A 96 0.59 -1.48 17.85
N ARG A 97 -0.02 -0.79 16.88
CA ARG A 97 -1.20 -1.31 16.17
C ARG A 97 -0.84 -2.51 15.30
N TRP A 98 0.27 -2.43 14.58
CA TRP A 98 0.77 -3.54 13.77
C TRP A 98 1.31 -4.69 14.63
N ALA A 99 1.98 -4.39 15.74
CA ALA A 99 2.42 -5.40 16.71
C ALA A 99 1.23 -6.15 17.34
N ALA A 100 0.10 -5.48 17.57
CA ALA A 100 -1.12 -6.11 18.05
C ALA A 100 -1.80 -7.00 16.99
N GLN A 101 -1.51 -6.81 15.70
CA GLN A 101 -1.93 -7.73 14.62
C GLN A 101 -0.95 -8.89 14.51
N GLU A 102 0.36 -8.62 14.54
CA GLU A 102 1.42 -9.63 14.55
C GLU A 102 1.28 -10.61 15.73
N ALA A 103 0.96 -10.11 16.93
CA ALA A 103 0.72 -10.94 18.11
C ALA A 103 -0.44 -11.94 17.92
N ARG A 104 -1.40 -11.66 17.02
CA ARG A 104 -2.49 -12.59 16.67
C ARG A 104 -1.97 -13.79 15.87
N ARG A 105 -0.79 -13.70 15.23
CA ARG A 105 -0.14 -14.87 14.59
C ARG A 105 0.25 -15.94 15.61
N LEU A 106 0.64 -15.55 16.82
CA LEU A 106 1.14 -16.46 17.85
C LEU A 106 0.02 -17.14 18.66
N ASP A 107 -1.19 -16.59 18.65
CA ASP A 107 -2.31 -17.05 19.48
C ASP A 107 -3.53 -17.34 18.59
N HIS A 108 -3.75 -18.61 18.22
CA HIS A 108 -4.87 -19.08 17.40
C HIS A 108 -6.23 -18.96 18.14
N ARG A 109 -6.70 -17.74 18.40
CA ARG A 109 -8.08 -17.48 18.82
C ARG A 109 -8.74 -16.48 17.87
N PRO A 110 -9.83 -16.86 17.17
CA PRO A 110 -10.64 -15.89 16.49
C PRO A 110 -11.50 -15.20 17.55
N ASP A 111 -11.35 -13.89 17.69
CA ASP A 111 -12.45 -13.05 18.12
C ASP A 111 -12.35 -11.63 17.57
N GLU A 112 -13.54 -11.04 17.44
CA GLU A 112 -13.91 -9.96 16.53
C GLU A 112 -13.24 -8.60 16.79
N ALA A 113 -13.25 -7.79 15.70
CA ALA A 113 -13.18 -6.33 15.64
C ALA A 113 -11.82 -5.62 15.85
N ALA A 114 -11.47 -4.75 14.89
CA ALA A 114 -11.73 -3.31 15.00
C ALA A 114 -11.28 -2.60 13.73
N HIS A 115 -12.27 -2.17 12.92
CA HIS A 115 -12.10 -1.12 11.93
C HIS A 115 -11.87 0.24 12.63
N GLU A 116 -11.20 1.14 11.92
CA GLU A 116 -11.14 2.61 12.13
C GLU A 116 -10.21 3.20 13.20
N HIS A 117 -9.27 4.05 12.77
CA HIS A 117 -9.39 5.52 12.86
C HIS A 117 -8.05 6.18 12.42
N PHE A 118 -8.10 7.02 11.39
CA PHE A 118 -6.99 7.87 10.95
C PHE A 118 -6.98 9.13 11.80
N VAL A 119 -6.07 9.21 12.78
CA VAL A 119 -5.88 10.44 13.55
C VAL A 119 -5.15 11.45 12.65
N ALA A 120 -5.87 12.50 12.25
CA ALA A 120 -5.34 13.63 11.52
C ALA A 120 -4.13 14.22 12.25
N ALA A 121 -3.10 14.62 11.49
CA ALA A 121 -1.95 15.32 12.05
C ALA A 121 -2.41 16.62 12.74
N PRO A 122 -1.73 17.06 13.83
CA PRO A 122 -2.01 18.36 14.41
C PRO A 122 -1.87 19.43 13.33
N SER A 123 -2.96 20.14 13.07
CA SER A 123 -2.95 21.43 12.43
C SER A 123 -2.42 22.44 13.45
N HIS A 124 -1.26 23.01 13.19
CA HIS A 124 -0.83 24.23 13.88
C HIS A 124 -0.67 25.34 12.86
N ASP A 125 -1.69 26.19 12.82
CA ASP A 125 -1.53 27.64 12.73
C ASP A 125 -0.35 28.09 13.61
N ALA A 126 0.71 28.65 13.01
CA ALA A 126 1.68 29.54 13.67
C ALA A 126 2.65 30.11 12.62
N GLY A 127 2.36 31.30 12.09
CA GLY A 127 3.14 31.96 11.05
C GLY A 127 4.62 32.23 11.43
N ALA A 128 5.48 32.09 10.42
CA ALA A 128 6.81 32.68 10.22
C ALA A 128 7.96 32.41 11.23
N LEU A 129 7.70 31.94 12.46
CA LEU A 129 8.74 31.36 13.34
C LEU A 129 9.00 29.87 13.05
N ASP A 130 8.33 29.33 12.04
CA ASP A 130 8.11 27.89 11.83
C ASP A 130 8.99 27.26 10.73
N ASP A 131 9.70 28.05 9.90
CA ASP A 131 10.45 27.50 8.77
C ASP A 131 11.64 26.62 9.18
N ARG A 132 12.38 27.02 10.22
CA ARG A 132 13.52 26.23 10.74
C ARG A 132 13.05 24.95 11.42
N ARG A 133 11.96 25.02 12.18
CA ARG A 133 11.31 23.84 12.80
C ARG A 133 10.72 22.92 11.75
N SER A 134 10.06 23.47 10.73
CA SER A 134 9.53 22.73 9.60
C SER A 134 10.63 22.06 8.78
N ALA A 135 11.74 22.76 8.53
CA ALA A 135 12.91 22.19 7.87
C ALA A 135 13.51 21.04 8.69
N GLU A 136 13.61 21.20 10.01
CA GLU A 136 14.10 20.15 10.89
C GLU A 136 13.15 18.95 10.92
N TYR A 137 11.84 19.19 11.02
CA TYR A 137 10.83 18.15 10.91
C TYR A 137 10.94 17.37 9.59
N ARG A 138 11.06 18.06 8.46
CA ARG A 138 11.26 17.44 7.13
C ARG A 138 12.54 16.62 7.09
N ARG A 139 13.67 17.15 7.59
CA ARG A 139 14.95 16.44 7.66
C ARG A 139 14.85 15.16 8.48
N MET A 140 14.25 15.24 9.67
CA MET A 140 14.09 14.11 10.57
C MET A 140 13.14 13.06 9.98
N ARG A 141 12.01 13.47 9.40
CA ARG A 141 11.07 12.53 8.76
C ARG A 141 11.65 11.89 7.50
N ALA A 142 12.40 12.62 6.68
CA ALA A 142 13.11 12.04 5.53
C ALA A 142 14.15 10.99 5.97
N THR A 143 14.86 11.24 7.08
CA THR A 143 15.79 10.27 7.67
C THR A 143 15.07 9.00 8.13
N MET A 144 13.90 9.13 8.74
CA MET A 144 13.05 7.98 9.09
C MET A 144 12.59 7.21 7.86
N ILE A 145 12.05 7.90 6.84
CA ILE A 145 11.54 7.25 5.62
C ILE A 145 12.67 6.48 4.93
N ARG A 146 13.88 7.02 4.91
CA ARG A 146 15.05 6.32 4.35
C ARG A 146 15.32 5.01 5.10
N ALA A 147 15.29 5.04 6.44
CA ALA A 147 15.48 3.84 7.25
C ALA A 147 14.33 2.84 7.11
N GLU A 148 13.08 3.32 7.06
CA GLU A 148 11.88 2.51 6.79
C GLU A 148 12.00 1.78 5.45
N ARG A 149 12.42 2.48 4.39
CA ARG A 149 12.62 1.89 3.05
C ARG A 149 13.76 0.85 3.02
N GLN A 150 14.89 1.14 3.68
CA GLN A 150 16.01 0.18 3.75
C GLN A 150 15.58 -1.11 4.45
N ALA A 151 14.86 -1.02 5.57
CA ALA A 151 14.36 -2.22 6.26
C ALA A 151 13.40 -3.03 5.39
N LEU A 152 12.54 -2.38 4.60
CA LEU A 152 11.69 -3.10 3.65
C LEU A 152 12.50 -3.81 2.56
N LEU A 153 13.59 -3.19 2.07
CA LEU A 153 14.48 -3.81 1.09
C LEU A 153 15.18 -5.03 1.70
N ASP A 154 15.69 -4.92 2.92
CA ASP A 154 16.31 -6.05 3.62
C ASP A 154 15.32 -7.22 3.79
N LEU A 155 14.05 -6.92 4.12
CA LEU A 155 13.00 -7.94 4.21
C LEU A 155 12.67 -8.58 2.85
N ARG A 156 12.71 -7.81 1.76
CA ARG A 156 12.53 -8.31 0.39
C ARG A 156 13.68 -9.22 -0.01
N ASP A 157 14.91 -8.77 0.21
CA ASP A 157 16.12 -9.50 -0.18
C ASP A 157 16.25 -10.81 0.61
N GLY A 158 15.72 -10.84 1.83
CA GLY A 158 15.57 -12.04 2.65
C GLY A 158 14.38 -12.95 2.32
N ASP A 159 13.61 -12.65 1.25
CA ASP A 159 12.38 -13.36 0.85
C ASP A 159 11.32 -13.47 1.97
N VAL A 160 11.33 -12.51 2.92
CA VAL A 160 10.40 -12.47 4.06
C VAL A 160 9.06 -11.89 3.65
N ILE A 161 9.05 -10.96 2.70
CA ILE A 161 7.84 -10.25 2.25
C ILE A 161 7.65 -10.41 0.75
N GLY A 162 6.41 -10.60 0.28
CA GLY A 162 6.03 -10.63 -1.14
C GLY A 162 6.07 -9.28 -1.86
N ASP A 163 6.28 -9.30 -3.18
CA ASP A 163 6.59 -8.16 -4.07
C ASP A 163 5.44 -7.14 -4.13
N ASP A 164 4.23 -7.65 -3.98
CA ASP A 164 2.99 -6.92 -3.78
C ASP A 164 2.93 -6.17 -2.45
N VAL A 165 3.32 -6.80 -1.33
CA VAL A 165 3.36 -6.19 0.01
C VAL A 165 4.35 -5.02 0.03
N MET A 166 5.56 -5.24 -0.49
CA MET A 166 6.56 -4.18 -0.64
C MET A 166 6.01 -2.99 -1.45
N ARG A 167 5.46 -3.26 -2.65
CA ARG A 167 4.90 -2.20 -3.51
C ARG A 167 3.75 -1.44 -2.85
N ARG A 168 2.97 -2.09 -1.98
CA ARG A 168 1.90 -1.42 -1.23
C ARG A 168 2.47 -0.51 -0.16
N ILE A 169 3.37 -1.00 0.69
CA ILE A 169 3.96 -0.22 1.78
C ILE A 169 4.81 0.94 1.22
N GLN A 170 5.59 0.71 0.16
CA GLN A 170 6.37 1.77 -0.47
C GLN A 170 5.48 2.89 -1.02
N ARG A 171 4.35 2.57 -1.67
CA ARG A 171 3.39 3.59 -2.13
C ARG A 171 2.87 4.45 -0.97
N ASP A 172 2.55 3.84 0.17
CA ASP A 172 2.11 4.59 1.35
C ASP A 172 3.21 5.54 1.86
N LEU A 173 4.47 5.08 1.88
CA LEU A 173 5.63 5.91 2.28
C LEU A 173 5.91 7.03 1.28
N ASP A 174 5.76 6.77 -0.01
CA ASP A 174 5.95 7.76 -1.08
C ASP A 174 4.88 8.85 -1.02
N LEU A 175 3.63 8.48 -0.75
CA LEU A 175 2.55 9.44 -0.50
C LEU A 175 2.84 10.29 0.74
N GLU A 176 3.31 9.69 1.84
CA GLU A 176 3.71 10.45 3.03
C GLU A 176 4.87 11.41 2.71
N LEU A 177 5.83 11.02 1.88
CA LEU A 177 6.93 11.89 1.44
C LEU A 177 6.44 13.07 0.61
N ILE A 178 5.58 12.83 -0.38
CA ILE A 178 5.01 13.88 -1.22
C ILE A 178 4.24 14.88 -0.36
N LEU A 179 3.46 14.41 0.61
CA LEU A 179 2.72 15.27 1.53
C LEU A 179 3.62 16.13 2.42
N LEU A 180 4.85 15.69 2.70
CA LEU A 180 5.83 16.48 3.46
C LEU A 180 6.47 17.57 2.60
N GLU A 181 6.59 17.32 1.30
CA GLU A 181 7.12 18.28 0.31
C GLU A 181 6.05 19.27 -0.13
N SER A 182 4.79 18.84 -0.27
CA SER A 182 3.67 19.67 -0.77
C SER A 182 3.07 20.61 0.28
N ARG A 183 3.41 20.46 1.56
CA ARG A 183 2.94 21.34 2.65
C ARG A 183 3.86 22.56 2.81
N GLU A 184 4.29 23.13 1.69
CA GLU A 184 4.75 24.50 1.64
C GLU A 184 3.56 25.43 1.93
N PRO A 185 3.71 26.50 2.72
CA PRO A 185 2.68 27.50 2.81
C PRO A 185 2.47 28.03 1.39
N VAL A 186 1.25 27.93 0.88
CA VAL A 186 0.80 28.78 -0.20
C VAL A 186 1.07 30.19 0.31
N VAL A 187 2.11 30.83 -0.23
CA VAL A 187 2.25 32.28 -0.13
C VAL A 187 1.07 32.79 -0.94
N GLU A 188 -0.06 32.98 -0.25
CA GLU A 188 -1.15 33.78 -0.75
C GLU A 188 -0.54 35.18 -0.89
N SER A 189 -0.02 35.43 -2.09
CA SER A 189 0.24 36.76 -2.59
C SER A 189 -1.11 37.45 -2.68
N ASP A 190 -1.67 37.81 -1.52
CA ASP A 190 -2.82 38.67 -1.49
C ASP A 190 -2.34 40.05 -1.90
N ALA A 191 -2.70 40.38 -3.13
CA ALA A 191 -2.49 41.68 -3.70
C ALA A 191 -3.39 42.67 -2.95
N MET A 192 -2.81 43.66 -2.25
CA MET A 192 -3.29 45.04 -2.22
C MET A 192 -2.52 45.89 -1.19
N SER A 193 -1.66 46.77 -1.71
CA SER A 193 -1.73 48.18 -1.35
C SER A 193 -1.70 48.96 -2.65
N VAL A 194 -2.86 49.02 -3.30
CA VAL A 194 -3.20 50.14 -4.18
C VAL A 194 -3.81 51.22 -3.29
N ASP A 195 -3.18 52.39 -3.36
CA ASP A 195 -3.72 53.74 -3.14
C ASP A 195 -3.74 54.37 -1.74
N GLY A 196 -3.20 55.61 -1.68
CA GLY A 196 -3.59 56.65 -0.72
C GLY A 196 -2.53 57.19 0.26
N GLN A 197 -2.15 58.48 0.06
CA GLN A 197 -1.44 59.43 0.96
C GLN A 197 0.10 59.48 0.76
N GLU A 198 0.76 60.58 0.38
CA GLU A 198 0.42 62.02 0.27
C GLU A 198 0.94 62.63 -1.05
#